data_AF-E0IB29-F1
#
_entry.id   AF-E0IB29-F1
#
_cell.length_a   1.000
_cell.length_b   1.000
_cell.length_c   1.000
_cell.angle_alpha   90.00
_cell.angle_beta   90.00
_cell.angle_gamma   90.00
#
_symmetry.space_group_name_H-M   'P 1'
#
loop_
_entity.id
_entity.type
_entity.pdbx_description
1 polymer ?
#
loop_
_entity_poly.entity_id
_entity_poly.type
_entity_poly.pdbx_seq_one_letter_code
_entity_poly.pdbx_strand_id
1 'polypeptide(L)'
;MEVKQHKRNALAAPNGLTHLEKLAIVVIVAIIAILAVPSIKELVHISQVHADERGQQQIVAAAMHYVMATNMSTNKNIAIETLIEQGFLQQEPGFYNQSHSPRHAVITFSINGVPTITLDADDVLVQGIQEGTPR
;
A
#
# COMPACT_ATOMS: atom_id res chain seq x y z
N MET A 1 16.85 29.16 -79.49
CA MET A 1 16.15 28.15 -78.67
C MET A 1 16.54 28.40 -77.23
N GLU A 2 15.62 28.95 -76.45
CA GLU A 2 15.86 29.39 -75.07
C GLU A 2 15.55 28.23 -74.11
N VAL A 3 16.55 27.80 -73.33
CA VAL A 3 16.40 26.74 -72.34
C VAL A 3 15.74 27.33 -71.10
N LYS A 4 14.41 27.15 -70.97
CA LYS A 4 13.66 27.51 -69.76
C LYS A 4 14.03 26.58 -68.60
N GLN A 5 14.87 27.05 -67.68
CA GLN A 5 15.13 26.35 -66.43
C GLN A 5 13.90 26.41 -65.51
N HIS A 6 13.36 25.24 -65.17
CA HIS A 6 12.31 25.11 -64.16
C HIS A 6 12.94 25.10 -62.75
N LYS A 7 12.92 26.25 -62.07
CA LYS A 7 13.19 26.32 -60.63
C LYS A 7 12.11 25.54 -59.87
N ARG A 8 12.45 24.35 -59.38
CA ARG A 8 11.62 23.60 -58.42
C ARG A 8 11.81 24.19 -57.03
N ASN A 9 10.90 25.08 -56.64
CA ASN A 9 10.77 25.52 -55.26
C ASN A 9 10.05 24.42 -54.46
N ALA A 10 10.81 23.50 -53.88
CA ALA A 10 10.30 22.56 -52.88
C ALA A 10 10.23 23.29 -51.52
N LEU A 11 9.16 24.05 -51.29
CA LEU A 11 8.79 24.46 -49.93
C LEU A 11 7.96 23.34 -49.31
N ALA A 12 8.62 22.37 -48.69
CA ALA A 12 7.96 21.48 -47.73
C ALA A 12 8.07 22.14 -46.34
N ALA A 13 6.92 22.38 -45.71
CA ALA A 13 6.81 22.81 -44.31
C ALA A 13 7.61 21.86 -43.38
N PRO A 14 8.03 22.31 -42.18
CA PRO A 14 8.90 21.54 -41.28
C PRO A 14 8.15 20.36 -40.67
N ASN A 15 7.99 19.30 -41.46
CA ASN A 15 7.11 18.19 -41.14
C ASN A 15 7.94 17.01 -40.64
N GLY A 16 7.95 16.84 -39.31
CA GLY A 16 8.24 15.58 -38.66
C GLY A 16 9.70 15.35 -38.29
N LEU A 17 9.92 15.07 -37.00
CA LEU A 17 11.14 14.48 -36.45
C LEU A 17 11.65 13.36 -37.37
N THR A 18 12.94 13.39 -37.67
CA THR A 18 13.61 12.35 -38.45
C THR A 18 13.55 11.00 -37.72
N HIS A 19 13.63 9.88 -38.45
CA HIS A 19 13.56 8.53 -37.84
C HIS A 19 14.65 8.30 -36.78
N LEU A 20 15.81 8.94 -36.94
CA LEU A 20 16.92 8.85 -36.01
C LEU A 20 16.61 9.51 -34.66
N GLU A 21 15.93 10.65 -34.66
CA GLU A 21 15.56 11.35 -33.42
C GLU A 21 14.56 10.55 -32.59
N LYS A 22 13.57 9.92 -33.25
CA LYS A 22 12.62 9.05 -32.55
C LYS A 22 13.30 7.80 -32.00
N LEU A 23 14.31 7.28 -32.69
CA LEU A 23 15.09 6.13 -32.23
C LEU A 23 15.93 6.46 -31.00
N ALA A 24 16.57 7.64 -30.97
CA ALA A 24 17.33 8.09 -29.81
C ALA A 24 16.46 8.17 -28.53
N ILE A 25 15.22 8.65 -28.65
CA ILE A 25 14.28 8.73 -27.53
C ILE A 25 13.90 7.34 -27.02
N VAL A 26 13.59 6.39 -27.90
CA VAL A 26 13.21 5.02 -27.51
C VAL A 26 14.36 4.31 -26.82
N VAL A 27 15.60 4.50 -27.30
CA VAL A 27 16.80 3.92 -26.68
C VAL A 27 16.98 4.43 -25.25
N ILE A 28 16.85 5.74 -25.03
CA ILE A 28 16.98 6.33 -23.68
C ILE A 28 15.85 5.82 -22.76
N VAL A 29 14.60 5.75 -23.24
CA VAL A 29 13.47 5.21 -22.46
C VAL A 29 13.69 3.74 -22.10
N ALA A 30 14.24 2.93 -23.01
CA ALA A 30 14.54 1.52 -22.76
C ALA A 30 15.59 1.34 -21.66
N ILE A 31 16.66 2.14 -21.67
CA ILE A 31 17.71 2.10 -20.63
C ILE A 31 17.14 2.49 -19.26
N ILE A 32 16.35 3.58 -19.20
CA ILE A 32 15.72 4.03 -17.95
C ILE A 32 14.75 2.98 -17.41
N ALA A 33 13.93 2.37 -18.28
CA ALA A 33 12.95 1.38 -17.88
C ALA A 33 13.60 0.14 -17.24
N ILE A 34 14.71 -0.35 -17.78
CA ILE A 34 15.41 -1.52 -17.24
C ILE A 34 15.92 -1.26 -15.81
N LEU A 35 16.46 -0.06 -15.56
CA LEU A 35 16.98 0.32 -14.24
C LEU A 35 15.88 0.63 -13.23
N ALA A 36 14.74 1.14 -13.68
CA ALA A 36 13.65 1.58 -12.80
C ALA A 36 12.74 0.44 -12.31
N VAL A 37 12.54 -0.61 -13.11
CA VAL A 37 11.65 -1.74 -12.79
C VAL A 37 11.92 -2.40 -11.42
N PRO A 38 13.16 -2.74 -11.02
CA PRO A 38 13.39 -3.38 -9.72
C PRO A 38 12.95 -2.48 -8.54
N SER A 39 13.30 -1.20 -8.58
CA SER A 39 12.99 -0.26 -7.49
C SER A 39 11.50 0.01 -7.34
N ILE A 40 10.74 0.06 -8.46
CA ILE A 40 9.29 0.25 -8.42
C ILE A 40 8.59 -0.96 -7.79
N LYS A 41 9.02 -2.17 -8.14
CA LYS A 41 8.44 -3.40 -7.58
C LYS A 41 8.60 -3.46 -6.07
N GLU A 42 9.79 -3.14 -5.57
CA GLU A 42 10.05 -3.11 -4.12
C GLU A 42 9.23 -2.05 -3.41
N LEU A 43 9.17 -0.83 -3.96
CA LEU A 43 8.38 0.25 -3.37
C LEU A 43 6.89 -0.10 -3.28
N VAL A 44 6.35 -0.77 -4.31
CA VAL A 44 4.96 -1.25 -4.30
C VAL A 44 4.74 -2.31 -3.23
N HIS A 45 5.65 -3.27 -3.09
CA HIS A 45 5.56 -4.29 -2.05
C HIS A 45 5.58 -3.68 -0.64
N ILE A 46 6.50 -2.75 -0.36
CA ILE A 46 6.55 -2.02 0.91
C ILE A 46 5.25 -1.23 1.15
N SER A 47 4.71 -0.58 0.11
CA SER A 47 3.44 0.14 0.21
C SER A 47 2.26 -0.79 0.54
N GLN A 48 2.26 -2.03 0.04
CA GLN A 48 1.23 -3.03 0.34
C GLN A 48 1.33 -3.49 1.79
N VAL A 49 2.55 -3.83 2.24
CA VAL A 49 2.80 -4.20 3.64
C VAL A 49 2.38 -3.08 4.59
N HIS A 50 2.77 -1.83 4.32
CA HIS A 50 2.37 -0.69 5.14
C HIS A 50 0.87 -0.35 5.05
N ALA A 51 0.17 -0.76 3.99
CA ALA A 51 -1.28 -0.61 3.94
C ALA A 51 -1.95 -1.62 4.88
N ASP A 52 -1.51 -2.88 4.84
CA ASP A 52 -2.00 -3.95 5.72
C ASP A 52 -1.71 -3.63 7.20
N GLU A 53 -0.48 -3.19 7.52
CA GLU A 53 -0.09 -2.78 8.88
C GLU A 53 -0.97 -1.64 9.41
N ARG A 54 -1.29 -0.66 8.57
CA ARG A 54 -2.19 0.45 8.96
C ARG A 54 -3.61 -0.03 9.20
N GLY A 55 -4.11 -0.97 8.40
CA GLY A 55 -5.41 -1.60 8.64
C GLY A 55 -5.45 -2.34 9.99
N GLN A 56 -4.39 -3.09 10.31
CA GLN A 56 -4.24 -3.73 11.61
C GLN A 56 -4.20 -2.72 12.76
N GLN A 57 -3.41 -1.64 12.64
CA GLN A 57 -3.34 -0.58 13.64
C GLN A 57 -4.69 0.10 13.89
N GLN A 58 -5.51 0.29 12.85
CA GLN A 58 -6.87 0.82 13.00
C GLN A 58 -7.75 -0.10 13.84
N ILE A 59 -7.66 -1.41 13.64
CA ILE A 59 -8.43 -2.41 14.40
C ILE A 59 -7.95 -2.47 15.85
N VAL A 60 -6.63 -2.45 16.09
CA VAL A 60 -6.06 -2.41 17.45
C VAL A 60 -6.52 -1.15 18.19
N ALA A 61 -6.49 0.01 17.54
CA ALA A 61 -6.97 1.25 18.13
C ALA A 61 -8.47 1.17 18.47
N ALA A 62 -9.31 0.66 17.56
CA ALA A 62 -10.73 0.45 17.80
C ALA A 62 -11.00 -0.51 18.97
N ALA A 63 -10.28 -1.63 19.03
CA ALA A 63 -10.39 -2.58 20.13
C ALA A 63 -9.93 -1.97 21.47
N MET A 64 -8.89 -1.14 21.48
CA MET A 64 -8.46 -0.42 22.68
C MET A 64 -9.52 0.56 23.15
N HIS A 65 -10.12 1.32 22.23
CA HIS A 65 -11.25 2.20 22.54
C HIS A 65 -12.45 1.42 23.11
N TYR A 66 -12.76 0.24 22.56
CA TYR A 66 -13.80 -0.64 23.09
C TYR A 66 -13.49 -1.08 24.53
N VAL A 67 -12.25 -1.52 24.82
CA VAL A 67 -11.84 -1.93 26.18
C VAL A 67 -12.02 -0.78 27.18
N MET A 68 -11.57 0.42 26.80
CA MET A 68 -11.70 1.63 27.63
C MET A 68 -13.18 2.02 27.84
N ALA A 69 -13.99 2.00 26.78
CA ALA A 69 -15.40 2.39 26.86
C ALA A 69 -16.25 1.41 27.67
N THR A 70 -15.91 0.11 27.63
CA THR A 70 -16.65 -0.94 28.35
C THR A 70 -16.11 -1.23 29.74
N ASN A 71 -15.02 -0.56 30.15
CA ASN A 71 -14.28 -0.87 31.38
C ASN A 71 -13.97 -2.38 31.50
N MET A 72 -13.63 -3.00 30.38
CA MET A 72 -13.34 -4.42 30.34
C MET A 72 -12.09 -4.72 31.17
N SER A 73 -12.16 -5.77 31.98
CA SER A 73 -11.08 -6.20 32.88
C SER A 73 -10.78 -7.69 32.76
N THR A 74 -11.37 -8.36 31.78
CA THR A 74 -11.23 -9.81 31.55
C THR A 74 -10.85 -10.08 30.12
N ASN A 75 -10.03 -11.11 29.90
CA ASN A 75 -9.61 -11.53 28.57
C ASN A 75 -10.83 -11.90 27.74
N LYS A 76 -10.89 -11.41 26.50
CA LYS A 76 -12.00 -11.68 25.60
C LYS A 76 -11.52 -11.66 24.16
N ASN A 77 -12.07 -12.59 23.38
CA ASN A 77 -11.98 -12.52 21.93
C ASN A 77 -13.17 -11.73 21.37
N ILE A 78 -12.90 -10.70 20.57
CA ILE A 78 -13.93 -9.82 20.03
C ILE A 78 -13.89 -9.89 18.50
N ALA A 79 -15.03 -10.26 17.92
CA ALA A 79 -15.21 -10.23 16.48
C ALA A 79 -15.14 -8.78 15.96
N ILE A 80 -14.51 -8.57 14.81
CA ILE A 80 -14.35 -7.22 14.24
C ILE A 80 -15.71 -6.63 13.87
N GLU A 81 -16.66 -7.47 13.46
CA GLU A 81 -18.04 -7.09 13.20
C GLU A 81 -18.68 -6.43 14.43
N THR A 82 -18.38 -6.91 15.65
CA THR A 82 -18.85 -6.27 16.88
C THR A 82 -18.28 -4.87 17.06
N LEU A 83 -17.02 -4.63 16.69
CA LEU A 83 -16.42 -3.29 16.73
C LEU A 83 -17.08 -2.34 15.74
N ILE A 84 -17.52 -2.86 14.59
CA ILE A 84 -18.24 -2.08 13.56
C ILE A 84 -19.66 -1.76 14.02
N GLU A 85 -20.41 -2.77 14.44
CA GLU A 85 -21.80 -2.63 14.91
C GLU A 85 -21.92 -1.66 16.08
N GLN A 86 -20.92 -1.64 16.95
CA GLN A 86 -20.89 -0.74 18.11
C GLN A 86 -20.25 0.63 17.81
N GLY A 87 -19.82 0.86 16.57
CA GLY A 87 -19.31 2.16 16.12
C GLY A 87 -17.88 2.50 16.55
N PHE A 88 -17.12 1.54 17.09
CA PHE A 88 -15.69 1.71 17.40
C PHE A 88 -14.82 1.66 16.14
N LEU A 89 -15.32 1.00 15.09
CA LEU A 89 -14.71 0.94 13.77
C LEU A 89 -15.76 1.33 12.72
N GLN A 90 -15.42 2.18 11.76
CA GLN A 90 -16.40 2.66 10.77
C GLN A 90 -16.72 1.61 9.71
N GLN A 91 -15.70 0.84 9.31
CA GLN A 91 -15.76 -0.20 8.29
C GLN A 91 -14.53 -1.10 8.43
N GLU A 92 -14.60 -2.29 7.88
CA GLU A 92 -13.44 -3.17 7.78
C GLU A 92 -12.35 -2.51 6.91
N PRO A 93 -11.09 -2.41 7.39
CA PRO A 93 -9.99 -1.94 6.58
C PRO A 93 -9.75 -2.87 5.38
N GLY A 94 -9.40 -2.30 4.23
CA GLY A 94 -9.03 -3.09 3.07
C GLY A 94 -7.60 -3.63 3.21
N PHE A 95 -7.43 -4.94 3.03
CA PHE A 95 -6.13 -5.60 3.02
C PHE A 95 -5.75 -6.00 1.60
N TYR A 96 -4.49 -5.81 1.25
CA TYR A 96 -3.93 -6.29 -0.01
C TYR A 96 -3.81 -7.82 -0.01
N ASN A 97 -3.32 -8.40 1.09
CA ASN A 97 -3.33 -9.84 1.30
C ASN A 97 -4.47 -10.23 2.24
N GLN A 98 -5.43 -11.02 1.73
CA GLN A 98 -6.58 -11.49 2.52
C GLN A 98 -6.17 -12.39 3.70
N SER A 99 -5.00 -13.04 3.63
CA SER A 99 -4.44 -13.79 4.76
C SER A 99 -4.01 -12.90 5.93
N HIS A 100 -3.82 -11.59 5.71
CA HIS A 100 -3.53 -10.62 6.77
C HIS A 100 -4.78 -9.95 7.34
N SER A 101 -5.97 -10.25 6.81
CA SER A 101 -7.24 -9.75 7.32
C SER A 101 -7.57 -10.48 8.62
N PRO A 102 -7.46 -9.83 9.79
CA PRO A 102 -7.80 -10.48 11.03
C PRO A 102 -9.32 -10.69 11.09
N ARG A 103 -9.77 -11.72 11.79
CA ARG A 103 -11.21 -11.95 12.06
C ARG A 103 -11.60 -11.49 13.46
N HIS A 104 -10.66 -11.57 14.38
CA HIS A 104 -10.90 -11.20 15.75
C HIS A 104 -9.76 -10.36 16.34
N ALA A 105 -10.13 -9.50 17.26
CA ALA A 105 -9.23 -8.82 18.18
C ALA A 105 -9.25 -9.56 19.53
N VAL A 106 -8.13 -10.19 19.87
CA VAL A 106 -7.92 -10.91 21.13
C VAL A 106 -7.36 -9.94 22.15
N ILE A 107 -8.13 -9.65 23.19
CA ILE A 107 -7.71 -8.79 24.30
C ILE A 107 -7.21 -9.68 25.45
N THR A 108 -5.98 -9.44 25.87
CA THR A 108 -5.35 -10.11 27.02
C THR A 108 -4.89 -9.07 28.02
N PHE A 109 -5.29 -9.18 29.27
CA PHE A 109 -4.82 -8.31 30.34
C PHE A 109 -3.56 -8.90 30.95
N SER A 110 -2.48 -8.12 30.96
CA SER A 110 -1.28 -8.46 31.72
C SER A 110 -1.57 -8.38 33.23
N ILE A 111 -0.76 -9.06 34.04
CA ILE A 111 -0.85 -9.03 35.52
C ILE A 111 -0.80 -7.62 36.13
N ASN A 112 -0.32 -6.64 35.36
CA ASN A 112 -0.25 -5.22 35.74
C ASN A 112 -1.54 -4.43 35.39
N GLY A 113 -2.58 -5.09 34.89
CA GLY A 113 -3.84 -4.47 34.47
C GLY A 113 -3.78 -3.75 33.11
N VAL A 114 -2.65 -3.80 32.42
CA VAL A 114 -2.50 -3.20 31.08
C VAL A 114 -3.06 -4.16 30.03
N PRO A 115 -4.04 -3.75 29.20
CA PRO A 115 -4.56 -4.55 28.12
C PRO A 115 -3.55 -4.61 26.95
N THR A 116 -3.25 -5.82 26.50
CA THR A 116 -2.55 -6.11 25.25
C THR A 116 -3.57 -6.62 24.24
N ILE A 117 -3.51 -6.09 23.02
CA ILE A 117 -4.40 -6.48 21.93
C ILE A 117 -3.56 -7.20 20.89
N THR A 118 -3.99 -8.42 20.56
CA THR A 118 -3.41 -9.28 19.54
C THR A 118 -4.46 -9.48 18.47
N LEU A 119 -4.07 -9.36 17.20
CA LEU A 119 -4.96 -9.65 16.09
C LEU A 119 -4.76 -11.10 15.66
N ASP A 120 -5.87 -11.78 15.42
CA ASP A 120 -5.86 -13.15 14.94
C ASP A 120 -6.17 -13.16 13.44
N ALA A 121 -5.13 -13.37 12.64
CA ALA A 121 -5.25 -13.69 11.24
C ALA A 121 -5.02 -15.21 11.11
N ASP A 122 -6.13 -15.95 10.94
CA ASP A 122 -6.18 -17.42 10.83
C ASP A 122 -5.68 -18.24 12.04
N ASP A 123 -6.29 -18.06 13.22
CA ASP A 123 -6.11 -18.91 14.42
C ASP A 123 -4.64 -19.01 14.90
N VAL A 124 -3.83 -18.00 14.56
CA VAL A 124 -2.44 -17.83 15.00
C VAL A 124 -2.34 -16.47 15.69
N LEU A 125 -2.20 -16.52 17.02
CA LEU A 125 -1.98 -15.36 17.88
C LEU A 125 -0.74 -14.58 17.38
N VAL A 126 -0.95 -13.49 16.64
CA VAL A 126 0.12 -12.55 16.28
C VAL A 126 0.46 -11.75 17.53
N GLN A 127 1.37 -12.26 18.35
CA GLN A 127 1.86 -11.56 19.53
C GLN A 127 2.43 -10.20 19.11
N GLY A 128 1.85 -9.15 19.69
CA GLY A 128 2.42 -7.83 19.98
C GLY A 128 3.47 -7.29 19.00
N ILE A 129 3.12 -6.17 18.37
CA ILE A 129 4.03 -5.25 17.70
C ILE A 129 5.26 -5.02 18.60
N GLN A 130 6.40 -5.66 18.27
CA GLN A 130 7.70 -5.29 18.80
C GLN A 130 8.09 -3.99 18.07
N GLU A 131 8.10 -2.88 18.80
CA GLU A 131 8.70 -1.63 18.34
C GLU A 131 10.10 -1.92 17.81
N GLY A 132 10.29 -1.77 16.50
CA GLY A 132 11.60 -1.76 15.88
C GLY A 132 12.44 -0.68 16.54
N THR A 133 13.42 -1.09 17.35
CA THR A 133 14.41 -0.19 17.91
C THR A 133 15.28 0.33 16.76
N PRO A 134 15.44 1.65 16.58
CA PRO A 134 16.39 2.17 15.60
C PRO A 134 17.82 1.97 16.11
N ARG A 135 18.64 1.26 15.34
CA ARG A 135 20.11 1.35 15.38
C ARG A 135 20.67 1.28 13.97
#